data_AF-A0A925XAU1-F1
#
_entry.id   AF-A0A925XAU1-F1
#
_cell.length_a   1.000
_cell.length_b   1.000
_cell.length_c   1.000
_cell.angle_alpha   90.00
_cell.angle_beta   90.00
_cell.angle_gamma   90.00
#
_symmetry.space_group_name_H-M   'P 1'
#
loop_
_entity.id
_entity.type
_entity.pdbx_description
1 polymer ?
#
loop_
_entity_poly.entity_id
_entity_poly.type
_entity_poly.pdbx_seq_one_letter_code
_entity_poly.pdbx_strand_id
1 'polypeptide(L)'
;LFLTLFALLIPALNGCTVAFLSGFITNDIGNRFIFSILAASASYIAVPAAMRLAAPNSDPGLYIPMALGLTFPFNITIGMPLYYAIVNRF
;
A
#
# COMPACT_ATOMS: atom_id res chain seq x y z
N LEU A 1 -9.31 -16.96 0.56
CA LEU A 1 -9.70 -16.05 1.66
C LEU A 1 -8.50 -15.36 2.29
N PHE A 2 -7.53 -16.10 2.84
CA PHE A 2 -6.34 -15.52 3.48
C PHE A 2 -5.61 -14.48 2.61
N LEU A 3 -5.22 -14.85 1.38
CA LEU A 3 -4.49 -13.95 0.47
C LEU A 3 -5.26 -12.68 0.14
N THR A 4 -6.57 -12.80 -0.08
CA THR A 4 -7.47 -11.66 -0.35
C THR A 4 -7.51 -10.71 0.85
N LEU A 5 -7.67 -11.24 2.07
CA LEU A 5 -7.66 -10.42 3.28
C LEU A 5 -6.30 -9.76 3.48
N PHE A 6 -5.21 -10.49 3.26
CA PHE A 6 -3.85 -9.95 3.36
C PHE A 6 -3.63 -8.80 2.36
N ALA A 7 -4.06 -8.98 1.11
CA ALA A 7 -3.94 -7.98 0.04
C ALA A 7 -4.72 -6.68 0.30
N LEU A 8 -5.70 -6.69 1.19
CA LEU A 8 -6.52 -5.52 1.55
C LEU A 8 -6.12 -4.92 2.91
N LEU A 9 -5.94 -5.77 3.92
CA LEU A 9 -5.69 -5.32 5.30
C LEU A 9 -4.27 -4.81 5.49
N ILE A 10 -3.25 -5.47 4.93
CA ILE A 10 -1.85 -5.05 5.14
C ILE A 10 -1.59 -3.64 4.60
N PRO A 11 -2.04 -3.29 3.38
CA PRO A 11 -1.87 -1.94 2.89
C PRO A 11 -2.58 -0.90 3.74
N ALA A 12 -3.83 -1.18 4.14
CA ALA A 12 -4.60 -0.29 5.01
C ALA A 12 -3.88 -0.04 6.35
N LEU A 13 -3.43 -1.11 7.00
CA LEU A 13 -2.74 -1.04 8.28
C LEU A 13 -1.44 -0.24 8.16
N ASN A 14 -0.61 -0.53 7.17
CA ASN A 14 0.66 0.18 6.97
C ASN A 14 0.45 1.65 6.64
N GLY A 15 -0.46 1.96 5.71
CA GLY A 15 -0.75 3.33 5.30
C GLY A 15 -1.32 4.16 6.43
N CYS A 16 -2.29 3.64 7.18
CA CYS A 16 -2.86 4.32 8.35
C CYS A 16 -1.82 4.53 9.46
N THR A 17 -0.99 3.52 9.72
CA THR A 17 0.06 3.61 10.75
C THR A 17 1.06 4.71 10.41
N VAL A 18 1.53 4.76 9.16
CA VAL A 18 2.48 5.81 8.74
C VAL A 18 1.80 7.17 8.61
N ALA A 19 0.52 7.26 8.22
CA ALA A 19 -0.24 8.51 8.23
C ALA A 19 -0.26 9.16 9.63
N PHE A 20 -0.49 8.35 10.65
CA PHE A 20 -0.44 8.80 12.03
C PHE A 20 0.98 9.15 12.48
N LEU A 21 1.95 8.24 12.29
CA LEU A 21 3.32 8.42 12.78
C LEU A 21 4.08 9.55 12.06
N SER A 22 3.75 9.83 10.81
CA SER A 22 4.41 10.89 10.03
C SER A 22 4.22 12.29 10.64
N GLY A 23 3.16 12.51 11.43
CA GLY A 23 2.94 13.76 12.16
C GLY A 23 4.03 14.06 13.20
N PHE A 24 4.76 13.04 13.67
CA PHE A 24 5.92 13.23 14.54
C PHE A 24 7.20 13.59 13.78
N ILE A 25 7.21 13.49 12.45
CA ILE A 25 8.38 13.71 11.60
C ILE A 25 8.29 15.04 10.85
N THR A 26 7.12 15.37 10.31
CA THR A 26 6.90 16.61 9.56
C THR A 26 5.46 17.09 9.70
N ASN A 27 5.24 18.40 9.65
CA ASN A 27 3.92 19.00 9.68
C ASN A 27 3.30 19.16 8.28
N ASP A 28 4.08 18.96 7.21
CA ASP A 28 3.59 19.13 5.84
C ASP A 28 2.66 17.98 5.42
N ILE A 29 1.41 18.30 5.12
CA ILE A 29 0.36 17.34 4.77
C ILE A 29 0.73 16.53 3.52
N GLY A 30 1.35 17.17 2.52
CA GLY A 30 1.76 16.51 1.28
C GLY A 30 2.78 15.40 1.53
N ASN A 31 3.85 15.71 2.25
CA ASN A 31 4.91 14.77 2.60
C ASN A 31 4.38 13.59 3.42
N ARG A 32 3.55 13.88 4.43
CA ARG A 32 2.91 12.85 5.26
C ARG A 32 2.03 11.91 4.45
N PHE A 33 1.23 12.47 3.53
CA PHE A 33 0.37 11.69 2.64
C PHE A 33 1.20 10.79 1.71
N ILE A 34 2.26 11.32 1.10
CA ILE A 34 3.17 10.54 0.26
C ILE A 34 3.86 9.42 1.05
N PHE A 35 4.35 9.68 2.27
CA PHE A 35 4.92 8.63 3.12
C PHE A 35 3.92 7.51 3.41
N SER A 36 2.66 7.86 3.66
CA SER A 36 1.59 6.89 3.91
C SER A 36 1.34 5.99 2.70
N ILE A 37 1.29 6.58 1.49
CA ILE A 37 1.11 5.83 0.24
C ILE A 37 2.27 4.87 0.00
N LEU A 38 3.51 5.35 0.19
CA LEU A 38 4.72 4.55 0.00
C LEU A 38 4.80 3.39 0.99
N ALA A 39 4.35 3.60 2.23
CA ALA A 39 4.32 2.55 3.24
C ALA A 39 3.18 1.55 3.02
N ALA A 40 2.04 2.00 2.50
CA ALA A 40 0.88 1.15 2.25
C ALA A 40 1.18 0.05 1.23
N SER A 41 1.90 0.34 0.15
CA SER A 41 2.16 -0.67 -0.87
C SER A 41 3.45 -0.43 -1.64
N ALA A 42 4.00 -1.54 -2.13
CA ALA A 42 5.08 -1.52 -3.11
C ALA A 42 4.57 -1.18 -4.53
N SER A 43 5.49 -0.93 -5.46
CA SER A 43 5.17 -0.58 -6.85
C SER A 43 4.39 -1.68 -7.59
N TYR A 44 3.27 -1.32 -8.20
CA TYR A 44 2.41 -2.25 -8.94
C TYR A 44 2.93 -2.68 -10.31
N ILE A 45 4.02 -2.05 -10.79
CA ILE A 45 4.62 -2.34 -12.09
C ILE A 45 6.00 -2.97 -11.90
N ALA A 46 6.87 -2.30 -11.16
CA ALA A 46 8.25 -2.72 -11.02
C ALA A 46 8.38 -3.97 -10.12
N VAL A 47 7.57 -4.10 -9.07
CA VAL A 47 7.69 -5.23 -8.13
C VAL A 47 7.27 -6.55 -8.77
N PRO A 48 6.14 -6.67 -9.50
CA PRO A 48 5.84 -7.92 -10.21
C PRO A 48 6.94 -8.35 -11.19
N ALA A 49 7.56 -7.39 -11.89
CA ALA A 49 8.69 -7.66 -12.77
C ALA A 49 9.93 -8.14 -12.00
N ALA A 50 10.27 -7.45 -10.90
CA ALA A 50 11.39 -7.82 -10.04
C ALA A 50 11.18 -9.18 -9.36
N MET A 51 9.96 -9.50 -8.95
CA MET A 51 9.61 -10.79 -8.31
C MET A 51 9.86 -11.98 -9.24
N ARG A 52 9.65 -11.82 -10.56
CA ARG A 52 9.97 -12.88 -11.54
C ARG A 52 11.47 -13.22 -11.56
N LEU A 53 12.32 -12.25 -11.26
CA LEU A 53 13.77 -12.42 -11.22
C LEU A 53 14.26 -12.84 -9.84
N ALA A 54 13.74 -12.21 -8.78
CA ALA A 54 14.18 -12.43 -7.40
C ALA A 54 13.61 -13.70 -6.77
N ALA A 55 12.39 -14.09 -7.15
CA ALA A 55 11.69 -15.27 -6.64
C ALA A 55 11.00 -16.03 -7.80
N PRO A 56 11.78 -16.62 -8.73
CA PRO A 56 11.22 -17.25 -9.93
C PRO A 56 10.31 -18.45 -9.64
N ASN A 57 10.46 -19.06 -8.46
CA ASN A 57 9.63 -20.18 -8.00
C ASN A 57 8.27 -19.73 -7.43
N SER A 58 8.02 -18.42 -7.29
CA SER A 58 6.74 -17.89 -6.83
C SER A 58 5.70 -17.94 -7.94
N ASP A 59 4.44 -18.26 -7.59
CA ASP A 59 3.36 -18.38 -8.57
C ASP A 59 2.87 -17.00 -9.06
N PRO A 60 3.13 -16.63 -10.34
CA PRO A 60 2.67 -15.36 -10.90
C PRO A 60 1.16 -15.25 -11.01
N GLY A 61 0.46 -16.39 -11.08
CA GLY A 61 -0.99 -16.46 -11.05
C GLY A 61 -1.58 -16.00 -9.71
N LEU A 62 -0.78 -15.99 -8.63
CA LEU A 62 -1.20 -15.48 -7.33
C LEU A 62 -0.82 -14.01 -7.14
N TYR A 63 0.47 -13.66 -7.21
CA TYR A 63 0.90 -12.33 -6.77
C TYR A 63 0.51 -11.22 -7.75
N ILE A 64 0.38 -11.49 -9.05
CA ILE A 64 -0.02 -10.47 -10.03
C ILE A 64 -1.48 -10.05 -9.84
N PRO A 65 -2.46 -10.97 -9.77
CA PRO A 65 -3.84 -10.59 -9.48
C PRO A 65 -4.03 -9.96 -8.10
N MET A 66 -3.28 -10.39 -7.07
CA MET A 66 -3.35 -9.74 -5.76
C MET A 66 -2.86 -8.29 -5.83
N ALA A 67 -1.74 -8.02 -6.50
CA ALA A 67 -1.21 -6.67 -6.62
C ALA A 67 -2.08 -5.75 -7.50
N LEU A 68 -2.43 -6.19 -8.72
CA LEU A 68 -3.13 -5.36 -9.70
C LEU A 68 -4.65 -5.40 -9.58
N GLY A 69 -5.22 -6.55 -9.22
CA GLY A 69 -6.66 -6.76 -9.16
C GLY A 69 -7.28 -6.41 -7.81
N LEU A 70 -6.50 -6.40 -6.72
CA LEU A 70 -7.01 -6.12 -5.37
C LEU A 70 -6.31 -4.94 -4.71
N THR A 71 -5.00 -5.06 -4.42
CA THR A 71 -4.29 -4.06 -3.63
C THR A 71 -4.25 -2.70 -4.31
N PHE A 72 -3.97 -2.65 -5.62
CA PHE A 72 -3.99 -1.42 -6.39
C PHE A 72 -5.34 -0.71 -6.35
N PRO A 73 -6.45 -1.31 -6.84
CA PRO A 73 -7.74 -0.62 -6.84
C PRO A 73 -8.20 -0.26 -5.41
N PHE A 74 -7.95 -1.12 -4.42
CA PHE A 74 -8.25 -0.81 -3.01
C PHE A 74 -7.49 0.43 -2.53
N ASN A 75 -6.18 0.51 -2.75
CA ASN A 75 -5.38 1.66 -2.30
C ASN A 75 -5.80 2.95 -3.01
N ILE A 76 -6.14 2.90 -4.29
CA ILE A 76 -6.59 4.09 -5.01
C ILE A 76 -7.97 4.56 -4.52
N THR A 77 -8.92 3.63 -4.36
CA THR A 77 -10.33 3.97 -4.10
C THR A 77 -10.63 4.22 -2.62
N ILE A 78 -10.01 3.46 -1.72
CA ILE A 78 -10.32 3.49 -0.27
C ILE A 78 -9.10 3.91 0.53
N GLY A 79 -7.93 3.31 0.26
CA GLY A 79 -6.70 3.55 1.04
C GLY A 79 -6.28 5.01 1.03
N MET A 80 -6.10 5.62 -0.14
CA MET A 80 -5.65 7.00 -0.27
C MET A 80 -6.60 8.02 0.39
N PRO A 81 -7.92 8.00 0.13
CA PRO A 81 -8.85 8.85 0.88
C PRO A 81 -8.75 8.66 2.40
N LEU A 82 -8.61 7.42 2.88
CA LEU A 82 -8.47 7.11 4.30
C LEU A 82 -7.17 7.68 4.88
N TYR A 83 -6.02 7.49 4.22
CA TYR A 83 -4.74 8.00 4.68
C TYR A 83 -4.74 9.53 4.71
N TYR A 84 -5.30 10.17 3.68
CA TYR A 84 -5.44 11.62 3.62
C TYR A 84 -6.33 12.16 4.74
N ALA A 85 -7.43 11.48 5.07
CA ALA A 85 -8.30 11.85 6.19
C ALA A 85 -7.54 11.80 7.54
N ILE A 86 -6.70 10.78 7.75
CA ILE A 86 -5.88 10.66 8.97
C ILE A 86 -4.85 11.81 9.03
N VAL A 87 -4.12 12.06 7.94
CA VAL A 87 -3.10 13.12 7.86
C VAL A 87 -3.68 14.52 8.10
N ASN A 88 -4.93 14.78 7.68
CA ASN A 88 -5.57 16.07 7.96
C ASN A 88 -6.09 16.18 9.40
N ARG A 89 -6.33 15.06 10.07
CA ARG A 89 -6.96 15.05 11.40
C ARG A 89 -5.94 15.15 12.54
N PHE A 90 -4.81 14.49 12.38
CA PHE A 90 -3.69 14.40 13.32
C PHE A 90 -2.47 15.02 12.68
#